data_AF-A0A514X1N1-F1
#
_entry.id   AF-A0A514X1N1-F1
#
_cell.length_a   1.000
_cell.length_b   1.000
_cell.length_c   1.000
_cell.angle_alpha   90.00
_cell.angle_beta   90.00
_cell.angle_gamma   90.00
#
_symmetry.space_group_name_H-M   'P 1'
#
loop_
_entity.id
_entity.type
_entity.pdbx_description
1 polymer ?
#
loop_
_entity_poly.entity_id
_entity_poly.type
_entity_poly.pdbx_seq_one_letter_code
_entity_poly.pdbx_strand_id
1 'polypeptide(L)'
;MQFMFKTILTSAVIFFSATAAFATELTPGNIVGRYNVTAKAGFQKVYVKFRVVNTREFEIQRTYPDGHSDEECNGTYNLTNSFYLNEYAILAANKTFKGIFTCPSDRNKKIDFNIDFGDTTVEDLVKGTTVTVTTSMAPIKLSAYVKKQ
;
A
#
# COMPACT_ATOMS: atom_id res chain seq x y z
N MET A 1 -1.76 -61.00 44.10
CA MET A 1 -0.80 -60.46 43.10
C MET A 1 -1.61 -60.18 41.84
N GLN A 2 -1.66 -59.00 41.22
CA GLN A 2 -0.84 -57.79 41.30
C GLN A 2 -1.63 -56.66 40.59
N PHE A 3 -1.72 -55.49 41.23
CA PHE A 3 -1.94 -54.09 40.78
C PHE A 3 -2.88 -53.76 39.58
N MET A 4 -3.95 -52.94 39.66
CA MET A 4 -4.15 -51.52 40.08
C MET A 4 -3.79 -50.47 38.99
N PHE A 5 -4.72 -49.51 38.81
CA PHE A 5 -4.60 -48.11 38.32
C PHE A 5 -4.87 -47.70 36.85
N LYS A 6 -5.92 -46.87 36.70
CA LYS A 6 -6.04 -45.54 36.03
C LYS A 6 -5.29 -45.32 34.71
N THR A 7 -5.98 -44.72 33.72
CA THR A 7 -5.79 -43.31 33.30
C THR A 7 -6.73 -42.94 32.12
N ILE A 8 -7.72 -42.06 32.35
CA ILE A 8 -7.78 -40.61 32.00
C ILE A 8 -8.40 -40.35 30.61
N LEU A 9 -9.60 -39.74 30.64
CA LEU A 9 -10.21 -38.97 29.56
C LEU A 9 -9.17 -38.07 28.88
N THR A 10 -8.85 -38.34 27.62
CA THR A 10 -8.07 -37.41 26.80
C THR A 10 -9.03 -36.42 26.14
N SER A 11 -9.51 -35.45 26.92
CA SER A 11 -10.13 -34.25 26.36
C SER A 11 -9.02 -33.45 25.67
N ALA A 12 -8.83 -33.69 24.37
CA ALA A 12 -8.00 -32.84 23.53
C ALA A 12 -8.69 -31.47 23.42
N VAL A 13 -8.40 -30.59 24.37
CA VAL A 13 -8.65 -29.16 24.24
C VAL A 13 -7.73 -28.67 23.13
N ILE A 14 -8.25 -28.65 21.91
CA ILE A 14 -7.62 -27.93 20.81
C ILE A 14 -7.77 -26.45 21.20
N PHE A 15 -6.75 -25.91 21.86
CA PHE A 15 -6.51 -24.49 21.93
C PHE A 15 -6.27 -24.03 20.49
N PHE A 16 -7.36 -23.72 19.78
CA PHE A 16 -7.31 -22.78 18.68
C PHE A 16 -6.91 -21.44 19.30
N SER A 17 -5.60 -21.23 19.46
CA SER A 17 -5.05 -19.89 19.58
C SER A 17 -5.31 -19.21 18.24
N ALA A 18 -6.52 -18.67 18.09
CA ALA A 18 -6.80 -17.64 17.11
C ALA A 18 -5.90 -16.46 17.50
N THR A 19 -4.67 -16.46 16.99
CA THR A 19 -3.86 -15.24 17.00
C THR A 19 -4.69 -14.22 16.24
N ALA A 20 -5.18 -13.20 16.94
CA ALA A 20 -5.76 -12.05 16.30
C ALA A 20 -4.76 -11.61 15.23
N ALA A 21 -5.14 -11.71 13.96
CA ALA A 21 -4.35 -11.18 12.87
C ALA A 21 -4.41 -9.66 13.01
N PHE A 22 -3.52 -9.11 13.84
CA PHE A 22 -3.34 -7.67 13.95
C PHE A 22 -2.96 -7.17 12.57
N ALA A 23 -3.74 -6.23 12.04
CA ALA A 23 -3.49 -5.67 10.72
C ALA A 23 -2.08 -5.08 10.69
N THR A 24 -1.32 -5.43 9.66
CA THR A 24 0.09 -5.07 9.55
C THR A 24 0.20 -3.61 9.11
N GLU A 25 0.85 -2.79 9.92
CA GLU A 25 1.12 -1.39 9.59
C GLU A 25 1.97 -1.27 8.31
N LEU A 26 1.75 -0.23 7.51
CA LEU A 26 2.57 0.04 6.32
C LEU A 26 4.01 0.45 6.68
N THR A 27 4.98 -0.28 6.13
CA THR A 27 6.42 -0.06 6.31
C THR A 27 7.14 -0.11 4.96
N PRO A 28 8.35 0.45 4.84
CA PRO A 28 9.11 0.39 3.59
C PRO A 28 9.38 -1.04 3.10
N GLY A 29 9.44 -2.02 4.02
CA GLY A 29 9.67 -3.43 3.66
C GLY A 29 8.42 -4.12 3.12
N ASN A 30 7.26 -3.91 3.73
CA ASN A 30 6.02 -4.61 3.34
C ASN A 30 5.25 -3.92 2.20
N ILE A 31 5.62 -2.69 1.83
CA ILE A 31 5.10 -1.99 0.66
C ILE A 31 5.81 -2.38 -0.64
N VAL A 32 6.85 -3.22 -0.59
CA VAL A 32 7.48 -3.79 -1.79
C VAL A 32 6.46 -4.71 -2.49
N GLY A 33 6.30 -4.54 -3.80
CA GLY A 33 5.34 -5.31 -4.59
C GLY A 33 4.82 -4.58 -5.82
N ARG A 34 3.86 -5.22 -6.49
CA ARG A 34 3.15 -4.68 -7.66
C ARG A 34 1.77 -4.20 -7.27
N TYR A 35 1.34 -3.11 -7.87
CA TYR A 35 0.11 -2.41 -7.55
C TYR A 35 -0.61 -2.01 -8.82
N ASN A 36 -1.91 -2.27 -8.86
CA ASN A 36 -2.80 -1.66 -9.82
C ASN A 36 -3.39 -0.41 -9.20
N VAL A 37 -3.17 0.72 -9.87
CA VAL A 37 -3.66 2.02 -9.42
C VAL A 37 -4.63 2.56 -10.46
N THR A 38 -5.81 2.97 -10.01
CA THR A 38 -6.81 3.66 -10.83
C THR A 38 -7.06 5.04 -10.25
N ALA A 39 -6.55 6.08 -10.90
CA ALA A 39 -6.78 7.46 -10.50
C ALA A 39 -7.94 8.06 -11.29
N LYS A 40 -8.76 8.89 -10.63
CA LYS A 40 -9.81 9.68 -11.29
C LYS A 40 -9.46 11.16 -11.22
N ALA A 41 -9.41 11.80 -12.38
CA ALA A 41 -9.29 13.25 -12.51
C ALA A 41 -10.49 13.76 -13.32
N GLY A 42 -11.51 14.28 -12.62
CA GLY A 42 -12.79 14.63 -13.26
C GLY A 42 -13.47 13.40 -13.88
N PHE A 43 -13.75 13.46 -15.19
CA PHE A 43 -14.38 12.37 -15.94
C PHE A 43 -13.39 11.34 -16.52
N GLN A 44 -12.09 11.61 -16.44
CA GLN A 44 -11.06 10.72 -17.00
C GLN A 44 -10.55 9.76 -15.93
N LYS A 45 -10.47 8.47 -16.30
CA LYS A 45 -9.81 7.43 -15.51
C LYS A 45 -8.43 7.18 -16.08
N VAL A 46 -7.44 7.10 -15.21
CA VAL A 46 -6.06 6.74 -15.56
C VAL A 46 -5.73 5.44 -14.86
N TYR A 47 -5.28 4.46 -15.64
CA TYR A 47 -4.80 3.17 -15.13
C TYR A 47 -3.29 3.20 -15.09
N VAL A 48 -2.73 2.80 -13.95
CA VAL A 48 -1.30 2.85 -13.70
C VAL A 48 -0.88 1.52 -13.09
N LYS A 49 0.16 0.93 -13.66
CA LYS A 49 0.94 -0.14 -13.03
C LYS A 49 2.02 0.54 -12.21
N PHE A 50 2.00 0.31 -10.91
CA PHE A 50 2.97 0.87 -9.98
C PHE A 50 3.70 -0.28 -9.30
N ARG A 51 5.03 -0.27 -9.32
CA ARG A 51 5.83 -1.34 -8.73
C ARG A 51 6.88 -0.75 -7.82
N VAL A 52 6.79 -1.11 -6.54
CA VAL A 52 7.84 -0.80 -5.57
C VAL A 52 8.89 -1.89 -5.69
N VAL A 53 10.09 -1.52 -6.15
CA VAL A 53 11.18 -2.46 -6.46
C VAL A 53 11.93 -2.85 -5.19
N ASN A 54 12.21 -1.86 -4.35
CA ASN A 54 12.88 -2.02 -3.07
C ASN A 54 12.42 -0.91 -2.11
N THR A 55 13.11 -0.72 -0.99
CA THR A 55 12.72 0.26 0.05
C THR A 55 12.91 1.72 -0.35
N ARG A 56 13.41 2.01 -1.56
CA ARG A 56 13.73 3.35 -2.05
C ARG A 56 13.30 3.62 -3.48
N GLU A 57 13.16 2.61 -4.32
CA GLU A 57 12.94 2.74 -5.76
C GLU A 57 11.58 2.16 -6.17
N PHE A 58 10.99 2.78 -7.19
CA PHE A 58 9.77 2.31 -7.82
C PHE A 58 9.80 2.53 -9.33
N GLU A 59 8.96 1.77 -10.02
CA GLU A 59 8.66 1.82 -11.44
C GLU A 59 7.18 2.22 -11.59
N ILE A 60 6.86 3.07 -12.56
CA ILE A 60 5.50 3.51 -12.87
C ILE A 60 5.27 3.47 -14.37
N GLN A 61 4.14 2.90 -14.78
CA GLN A 61 3.73 2.84 -16.18
C GLN A 61 2.24 3.15 -16.29
N ARG A 62 1.88 4.08 -17.16
CA ARG A 62 0.48 4.37 -17.48
C ARG A 62 -0.01 3.42 -18.57
N THR A 63 -1.23 2.93 -18.41
CA THR A 63 -1.98 2.19 -19.43
C THR A 63 -3.22 2.98 -19.83
N TYR A 64 -3.46 3.09 -21.13
CA TYR A 64 -4.61 3.76 -21.72
C TYR A 64 -5.76 2.78 -21.94
N PRO A 65 -7.01 3.27 -22.05
CA PRO A 65 -8.17 2.41 -22.28
C PRO A 65 -8.12 1.60 -23.58
N ASP A 66 -7.35 2.03 -24.57
CA ASP A 66 -7.13 1.36 -25.85
C ASP A 66 -6.10 0.22 -25.77
N GLY A 67 -5.51 -0.01 -24.59
CA GLY A 67 -4.48 -1.04 -24.36
C GLY A 67 -3.06 -0.56 -24.63
N HIS A 68 -2.85 0.64 -25.16
CA HIS A 68 -1.51 1.23 -25.26
C HIS A 68 -0.95 1.50 -23.86
N SER A 69 0.37 1.41 -23.70
CA SER A 69 1.05 1.79 -22.46
C SER A 69 2.19 2.76 -22.77
N ASP A 70 2.37 3.75 -21.89
CA ASP A 70 3.54 4.60 -21.95
C ASP A 70 4.80 3.78 -21.62
N GLU A 71 5.97 4.37 -21.85
CA GLU A 71 7.22 3.81 -21.34
C GLU A 71 7.21 3.71 -19.80
N GLU A 72 8.03 2.79 -19.27
CA GLU A 72 8.21 2.66 -17.84
C GLU A 72 9.11 3.78 -17.32
N CYS A 73 8.60 4.54 -16.35
CA CYS A 73 9.32 5.62 -15.70
C CYS A 73 9.83 5.14 -14.33
N ASN A 74 11.02 5.61 -13.95
CA ASN A 74 11.69 5.18 -12.73
C ASN A 74 11.77 6.33 -11.74
N GLY A 75 11.63 6.01 -10.46
CA GLY A 75 11.66 7.01 -9.41
C GLY A 75 12.17 6.49 -8.09
N THR A 76 12.37 7.45 -7.19
CA THR A 76 12.75 7.21 -5.81
C THR A 76 11.68 7.74 -4.88
N TYR A 77 11.48 7.09 -3.75
CA TYR A 77 10.51 7.50 -2.76
C TYR A 77 11.06 7.51 -1.34
N ASN A 78 10.35 8.21 -0.48
CA ASN A 78 10.49 8.14 0.96
C ASN A 78 9.12 7.93 1.59
N LEU A 79 9.04 7.00 2.55
CA LEU A 79 7.84 6.78 3.35
C LEU A 79 7.98 7.56 4.65
N THR A 80 7.21 8.64 4.77
CA THR A 80 7.21 9.49 5.96
C THR A 80 6.02 9.16 6.84
N ASN A 81 6.25 9.11 8.15
CA ASN A 81 5.18 9.00 9.14
C ASN A 81 4.83 10.40 9.64
N SER A 82 3.56 10.76 9.63
CA SER A 82 3.05 11.92 10.34
C SER A 82 2.10 11.46 11.41
N PHE A 83 2.33 11.88 12.66
CA PHE A 83 1.44 11.59 13.77
C PHE A 83 0.37 12.66 13.89
N TYR A 84 -0.86 12.26 14.12
CA TYR A 84 -1.97 13.17 14.40
C TYR A 84 -2.82 12.61 15.53
N LEU A 85 -3.48 13.49 16.28
CA LEU A 85 -4.49 13.08 17.24
C LEU A 85 -5.79 12.87 16.46
N ASN A 86 -6.34 11.66 16.51
CA ASN A 86 -7.63 11.39 15.91
C ASN A 86 -8.77 12.00 16.76
N GLU A 87 -10.01 11.86 16.29
CA GLU A 87 -11.21 12.38 16.96
C GLU A 87 -11.44 11.82 18.39
N TYR A 88 -10.78 10.72 18.74
CA TYR A 88 -10.80 10.10 20.06
C TYR A 88 -9.58 10.45 20.93
N ALA A 89 -8.78 11.45 20.51
CA ALA A 89 -7.52 11.85 21.14
C ALA A 89 -6.47 10.71 21.24
N ILE A 90 -6.56 9.72 20.34
CA ILE A 90 -5.58 8.65 20.20
C ILE A 90 -4.55 9.09 19.16
N LEU A 91 -3.27 8.92 19.48
CA LEU A 91 -2.17 9.14 18.53
C LEU A 91 -2.28 8.12 17.39
N ALA A 92 -2.63 8.59 16.21
CA ALA A 92 -2.65 7.83 14.96
C ALA A 92 -1.45 8.20 14.10
N ALA A 93 -0.94 7.23 13.33
CA ALA A 93 0.18 7.44 12.41
C ALA A 93 -0.33 7.37 10.97
N ASN A 94 -0.34 8.51 10.29
CA ASN A 94 -0.56 8.56 8.85
C ASN A 94 0.75 8.25 8.12
N LYS A 95 0.68 7.40 7.10
CA LYS A 95 1.78 7.11 6.18
C LYS A 95 1.63 7.91 4.89
N THR A 96 2.63 8.73 4.60
CA THR A 96 2.71 9.43 3.32
C THR A 96 3.88 8.89 2.51
N PHE A 97 3.60 8.43 1.30
CA PHE A 97 4.60 8.06 0.31
C PHE A 97 4.90 9.26 -0.57
N LYS A 98 6.12 9.80 -0.47
CA LYS A 98 6.57 10.94 -1.26
C LYS A 98 7.53 10.45 -2.32
N GLY A 99 7.13 10.51 -3.58
CA GLY A 99 7.88 9.99 -4.71
C GLY A 99 8.30 11.09 -5.67
N ILE A 100 9.42 10.87 -6.35
CA ILE A 100 9.86 11.67 -7.50
C ILE A 100 10.29 10.69 -8.59
N PHE A 101 9.80 10.87 -9.82
CA PHE A 101 10.19 10.06 -10.97
C PHE A 101 10.52 10.89 -12.20
N THR A 102 11.22 10.25 -13.14
CA THR A 102 11.50 10.75 -14.49
C THR A 102 11.23 9.64 -15.49
N CYS A 103 10.89 10.01 -16.72
CA CYS A 103 10.63 9.08 -17.81
C CYS A 103 11.81 9.07 -18.80
N PRO A 104 12.15 7.93 -19.44
CA PRO A 104 13.27 7.84 -20.36
C PRO A 104 13.24 8.85 -21.53
N SER A 105 12.05 9.16 -22.06
CA SER A 105 11.81 10.14 -23.14
C SER A 105 12.11 11.58 -22.74
N ASP A 106 11.99 11.92 -21.46
CA ASP A 106 12.29 13.24 -20.92
C ASP A 106 12.86 13.14 -19.49
N ARG A 107 14.17 12.91 -19.43
CA ARG A 107 14.91 12.79 -18.16
C ARG A 107 15.06 14.13 -17.41
N ASN A 108 14.80 15.25 -18.08
CA ASN A 108 14.89 16.58 -17.47
C ASN A 108 13.62 16.93 -16.70
N LYS A 109 12.47 16.38 -17.12
CA LYS A 109 11.19 16.57 -16.43
C LYS A 109 11.07 15.66 -15.22
N LYS A 110 11.28 16.24 -14.05
CA LYS A 110 11.03 15.58 -12.75
C LYS A 110 9.58 15.78 -12.35
N ILE A 111 8.93 14.68 -11.98
CA ILE A 111 7.55 14.67 -11.53
C ILE A 111 7.53 14.19 -10.08
N ASP A 112 7.12 15.07 -9.19
CA ASP A 112 6.88 14.75 -7.79
C ASP A 112 5.40 14.39 -7.54
N PHE A 113 5.20 13.52 -6.57
CA PHE A 113 3.89 13.18 -6.06
C PHE A 113 3.93 12.77 -4.59
N ASN A 114 2.79 12.90 -3.93
CA ASN A 114 2.56 12.46 -2.57
C ASN A 114 1.30 11.59 -2.54
N ILE A 115 1.40 10.39 -1.97
CA ILE A 115 0.28 9.50 -1.71
C ILE A 115 0.06 9.46 -0.21
N ASP A 116 -1.10 9.91 0.22
CA ASP A 116 -1.56 9.85 1.59
C ASP A 116 -2.37 8.56 1.79
N PHE A 117 -1.81 7.64 2.58
CA PHE A 117 -2.43 6.35 2.91
C PHE A 117 -3.31 6.43 4.17
N GLY A 118 -3.32 7.54 4.93
CA GLY A 118 -4.06 7.62 6.18
C GLY A 118 -3.71 6.46 7.12
N ASP A 119 -4.74 5.81 7.65
CA ASP A 119 -4.63 4.65 8.55
C ASP A 119 -4.65 3.30 7.79
N THR A 120 -4.41 3.31 6.48
CA THR A 120 -4.42 2.10 5.63
C THR A 120 -3.37 1.08 6.10
N THR A 121 -3.76 -0.19 6.12
CA THR A 121 -2.90 -1.32 6.46
C THR A 121 -2.47 -2.11 5.22
N VAL A 122 -1.52 -3.05 5.38
CA VAL A 122 -1.08 -3.91 4.27
C VAL A 122 -2.24 -4.77 3.75
N GLU A 123 -3.10 -5.25 4.64
CA GLU A 123 -4.26 -6.07 4.30
C GLU A 123 -5.29 -5.27 3.49
N ASP A 124 -5.45 -3.98 3.80
CA ASP A 124 -6.30 -3.07 3.02
C ASP A 124 -5.76 -2.86 1.60
N LEU A 125 -4.44 -2.81 1.42
CA LEU A 125 -3.85 -2.75 0.09
C LEU A 125 -4.13 -4.02 -0.71
N VAL A 126 -4.12 -5.20 -0.08
CA VAL A 126 -4.43 -6.48 -0.77
C VAL A 126 -5.90 -6.53 -1.19
N LYS A 127 -6.81 -6.07 -0.33
CA LYS A 127 -8.25 -5.94 -0.65
C LYS A 127 -8.51 -4.83 -1.69
N GLY A 128 -7.65 -3.81 -1.65
CA GLY A 128 -7.69 -2.59 -2.44
C GLY A 128 -8.41 -1.46 -1.68
N THR A 129 -7.79 -0.29 -1.66
CA THR A 129 -8.21 0.86 -0.86
C THR A 129 -8.14 2.16 -1.67
N THR A 130 -8.84 3.21 -1.21
CA THR A 130 -8.76 4.53 -1.83
C THR A 130 -7.79 5.42 -1.06
N VAL A 131 -6.84 6.00 -1.77
CA VAL A 131 -5.82 6.91 -1.24
C VAL A 131 -5.95 8.27 -1.90
N THR A 132 -5.39 9.28 -1.24
CA THR A 132 -5.33 10.64 -1.82
C THR A 132 -3.95 10.86 -2.43
N VAL A 133 -3.92 11.26 -3.70
CA VAL A 133 -2.69 11.55 -4.44
C VAL A 133 -2.64 13.04 -4.77
N THR A 134 -1.49 13.67 -4.58
CA THR A 134 -1.19 15.01 -5.07
C THR A 134 0.05 14.93 -5.94
N THR A 135 0.08 15.60 -7.10
CA THR A 135 1.23 15.56 -8.02
C THR A 135 1.50 16.93 -8.62
N SER A 136 2.75 17.25 -8.94
CA SER A 136 3.07 18.49 -9.65
C SER A 136 2.53 18.56 -11.09
N MET A 137 2.11 17.43 -11.67
CA MET A 137 1.43 17.43 -12.98
C MET A 137 0.04 18.08 -12.92
N ALA A 138 -0.59 18.03 -11.76
CA ALA A 138 -1.95 18.52 -11.54
C ALA A 138 -2.08 18.96 -10.07
N PRO A 139 -2.12 20.28 -9.78
CA PRO A 139 -2.13 20.81 -8.41
C PRO A 139 -3.51 20.66 -7.74
N ILE A 140 -4.12 19.48 -7.88
CA ILE A 140 -5.40 19.09 -7.29
C ILE A 140 -5.21 17.77 -6.53
N LYS A 141 -6.03 17.55 -5.50
CA LYS A 141 -6.10 16.25 -4.83
C LYS A 141 -6.86 15.27 -5.71
N LEU A 142 -6.22 14.16 -6.04
CA LEU A 142 -6.78 13.07 -6.83
C LEU A 142 -7.13 11.91 -5.91
N SER A 143 -8.32 11.34 -6.08
CA SER A 143 -8.64 10.05 -5.45
C SER A 143 -8.14 8.92 -6.34
N ALA A 144 -7.33 8.02 -5.78
CA ALA A 144 -6.83 6.85 -6.47
C ALA A 144 -7.20 5.58 -5.72
N TYR A 145 -7.71 4.59 -6.45
CA TYR A 145 -7.89 3.25 -5.92
C TYR A 145 -6.62 2.44 -6.15
N VAL A 146 -6.04 1.89 -5.09
CA VAL A 146 -4.77 1.15 -5.09
C VAL A 146 -5.03 -0.26 -4.60
N LYS A 147 -4.58 -1.25 -5.37
CA LYS A 147 -4.65 -2.67 -4.99
C LYS A 147 -3.32 -3.36 -5.23
N LYS A 148 -2.78 -3.98 -4.18
CA LYS A 148 -1.59 -4.85 -4.24
C LYS A 148 -1.94 -6.16 -4.95
N GLN A 149 -1.07 -6.60 -5.85
CA GLN A 149 -1.17 -7.87 -6.57
C GLN A 149 -0.42 -8.99 -5.88
#